data_AF-A0A7W0M9C1-F1
#
_entry.id   AF-A0A7W0M9C1-F1
#
_cell.length_a   1.000
_cell.length_b   1.000
_cell.length_c   1.000
_cell.angle_alpha   90.00
_cell.angle_beta   90.00
_cell.angle_gamma   90.00
#
_symmetry.space_group_name_H-M   'P 1'
#
loop_
_entity.id
_entity.type
_entity.pdbx_description
1 polymer ?
#
loop_
_entity_poly.entity_id
_entity_poly.type
_entity_poly.pdbx_seq_one_letter_code
_entity_poly.pdbx_strand_id
1 'polypeptide(L)' 'MTQADIVGKTFMLCLKNEGYEADLDVGTVYLVLPDEVAAARDRIRVIDESGEDYLYPSEFFMPVALSRSAKDVLSVG' A
#
# COMPACT_ATOMS: atom_id res chain seq x y z
N MET A 1 -4.41 20.45 3.51
CA MET A 1 -3.07 19.95 3.14
C MET A 1 -2.09 20.37 4.22
N THR A 2 -2.11 19.71 5.37
CA THR A 2 -1.16 20.00 6.44
C THR A 2 0.10 19.17 6.23
N GLN A 3 1.25 19.77 6.55
CA GLN A 3 2.61 19.22 6.45
C GLN A 3 2.81 17.86 7.18
N ALA A 4 1.81 17.36 7.91
CA ALA A 4 1.85 16.10 8.65
C ALA A 4 1.50 14.86 7.81
N ASP A 5 0.75 15.00 6.71
CA ASP A 5 0.18 13.85 5.98
C ASP A 5 1.14 13.22 4.95
N ILE A 6 2.35 13.76 4.81
CA ILE A 6 3.34 13.38 3.78
C ILE A 6 4.53 12.60 4.36
N VAL A 7 4.70 12.58 5.69
CA VAL A 7 5.73 11.76 6.34
C VAL A 7 5.17 10.35 6.56
N GLY A 8 5.49 9.41 5.67
CA GLY A 8 5.29 7.97 5.93
C GLY A 8 4.50 7.17 4.89
N LYS A 9 4.02 7.79 3.80
CA LYS A 9 3.37 7.05 2.70
C LYS A 9 4.39 6.17 1.98
N THR A 10 4.23 4.84 2.12
CA THR A 10 5.08 3.85 1.44
C THR A 10 4.30 3.25 0.28
N PHE A 11 4.96 3.06 -0.85
CA PHE A 11 4.38 2.40 -2.02
C PHE A 11 4.91 0.99 -2.11
N MET A 12 4.01 0.04 -2.29
CA MET A 12 4.33 -1.37 -2.37
C MET A 12 3.77 -1.98 -3.66
N LEU A 13 4.58 -2.77 -4.35
CA LEU A 13 4.14 -3.57 -5.48
C LEU A 13 3.55 -4.89 -4.98
N CYS A 14 2.35 -5.23 -5.43
CA CYS A 14 1.75 -6.53 -5.20
C CYS A 14 2.43 -7.58 -6.09
N LEU A 15 3.02 -8.61 -5.46
CA LEU A 15 3.75 -9.70 -6.12
C LEU A 15 2.88 -10.93 -6.36
N LYS A 16 1.90 -11.16 -5.49
CA LYS A 16 1.01 -12.31 -5.48
C LYS A 16 -0.27 -11.98 -4.69
N ASN A 17 -1.36 -12.69 -4.94
CA ASN A 17 -2.68 -12.38 -4.39
C ASN A 17 -3.50 -13.64 -4.05
N GLU A 18 -2.86 -14.80 -3.83
CA GLU A 18 -3.60 -16.05 -3.60
C GLU A 18 -4.52 -15.94 -2.37
N GLY A 19 -5.81 -16.20 -2.57
CA GLY A 19 -6.86 -16.06 -1.55
C GLY A 19 -7.40 -14.64 -1.36
N TYR A 20 -6.92 -13.67 -2.15
CA TYR A 20 -7.32 -12.26 -2.16
C TYR A 20 -7.53 -11.73 -3.59
N GLU A 21 -7.85 -12.60 -4.54
CA GLU A 21 -7.93 -12.26 -5.98
C GLU A 21 -9.05 -11.28 -6.33
N ALA A 22 -10.03 -11.11 -5.43
CA ALA A 22 -11.10 -10.12 -5.58
C ALA A 22 -10.67 -8.71 -5.11
N ASP A 23 -9.64 -8.61 -4.28
CA ASP A 23 -9.26 -7.37 -3.59
C ASP A 23 -7.90 -6.84 -4.07
N LEU A 24 -7.03 -7.72 -4.56
CA LEU A 24 -5.66 -7.41 -4.97
C LEU A 24 -5.38 -7.82 -6.41
N ASP A 25 -4.70 -6.93 -7.13
CA ASP A 25 -4.20 -7.15 -8.48
C ASP A 25 -2.67 -7.26 -8.47
N VAL A 26 -2.15 -8.38 -9.00
CA VAL A 26 -0.70 -8.60 -9.13
C VAL A 26 -0.10 -7.62 -10.13
N GLY A 27 1.02 -6.98 -9.76
CA GLY A 27 1.68 -5.97 -10.56
C GLY A 27 1.19 -4.54 -10.31
N THR A 28 0.12 -4.37 -9.51
CA THR A 28 -0.37 -3.05 -9.10
C THR A 28 0.43 -2.51 -7.93
N VAL A 29 0.68 -1.20 -7.96
CA VAL A 29 1.35 -0.48 -6.86
C VAL A 29 0.30 0.14 -5.96
N TYR A 30 0.33 -0.24 -4.68
CA TYR A 30 -0.60 0.22 -3.68
C TYR A 30 0.06 1.17 -2.69
N LEU A 31 -0.76 2.03 -2.08
CA LEU A 31 -0.37 2.86 -0.95
C LEU A 31 -0.49 2.06 0.34
N VAL A 32 0.52 2.17 1.20
CA VAL A 32 0.56 1.52 2.52
C VAL A 32 0.71 2.56 3.62
N LEU A 33 -0.15 2.43 4.64
CA LEU A 33 -0.10 3.23 5.85
C LEU A 33 0.77 2.56 6.93
N PRO A 34 1.57 3.32 7.68
CA PRO A 34 2.31 2.78 8.82
C PRO A 34 1.34 2.27 9.89
N ASP A 35 1.53 1.02 10.31
CA ASP A 35 0.73 0.37 11.34
C ASP A 35 1.58 -0.66 12.09
N GLU A 36 2.04 -0.30 13.28
CA GLU A 36 2.89 -1.15 14.12
C GLU A 36 2.15 -2.40 14.63
N VAL A 37 0.82 -2.32 14.81
CA VAL A 37 0.00 -3.42 15.32
C VAL A 37 -0.19 -4.50 14.25
N ALA A 38 -0.36 -4.08 12.99
CA ALA A 38 -0.36 -4.97 11.84
C ALA A 38 1.03 -5.55 11.57
N ALA A 39 2.07 -4.71 11.61
CA ALA A 39 3.45 -5.14 11.38
C ALA A 39 3.89 -6.23 12.37
N ALA A 40 3.48 -6.13 13.64
CA ALA A 40 3.73 -7.16 14.66
C ALA A 40 3.07 -8.53 14.35
N ARG A 41 2.23 -8.62 13.32
CA ARG A 41 1.52 -9.82 12.87
C ARG A 41 1.84 -10.18 11.41
N ASP A 42 2.94 -9.66 10.86
CA ASP A 42 3.32 -9.82 9.46
C ASP A 42 2.20 -9.40 8.49
N ARG A 43 1.52 -8.31 8.83
CA ARG A 43 0.48 -7.68 8.04
C ARG A 43 0.85 -6.24 7.71
N ILE A 44 0.34 -5.74 6.58
CA ILE A 44 0.45 -4.33 6.19
C ILE A 44 -0.93 -3.76 5.89
N ARG A 45 -1.11 -2.46 6.18
CA ARG A 45 -2.36 -1.72 5.93
C ARG A 45 -2.31 -1.06 4.57
N VAL A 46 -2.98 -1.67 3.61
CA VAL A 46 -3.02 -1.24 2.20
C VAL A 46 -4.29 -0.45 1.96
N ILE A 47 -4.17 0.65 1.21
CA ILE A 47 -5.32 1.39 0.67
C ILE A 47 -5.61 0.84 -0.73
N ASP A 48 -6.85 0.40 -0.95
CA ASP A 48 -7.30 -0.09 -2.25
C ASP A 48 -7.78 1.06 -3.17
N GLU A 49 -8.35 0.71 -4.32
CA GLU A 49 -8.84 1.71 -5.30
C GLU A 49 -10.08 2.48 -4.83
N SER A 50 -10.80 1.99 -3.83
CA SER A 50 -11.96 2.67 -3.25
C SER A 50 -11.55 3.70 -2.19
N GLY A 51 -10.29 3.68 -1.75
CA GLY A 51 -9.78 4.51 -0.66
C GLY A 51 -9.99 3.90 0.73
N GLU A 52 -10.53 2.68 0.80
CA GLU A 52 -10.66 1.93 2.03
C GLU A 52 -9.37 1.21 2.39
N ASP A 53 -9.17 0.97 3.68
CA ASP A 53 -7.95 0.37 4.20
C ASP A 53 -8.18 -1.05 4.71
N TYR A 54 -7.30 -1.96 4.29
CA TYR A 54 -7.37 -3.39 4.58
C TYR A 54 -6.02 -3.96 4.99
N LEU A 55 -6.03 -5.07 5.73
CA LEU A 55 -4.81 -5.75 6.21
C LEU A 55 -4.50 -6.99 5.38
N TYR A 56 -3.32 -7.01 4.75
CA TYR A 56 -2.86 -8.14 3.95
C TYR A 56 -1.52 -8.69 4.45
N PRO A 57 -1.17 -9.95 4.13
CA PRO A 57 0.15 -10.51 4.44
C PRO A 57 1.26 -9.64 3.85
N SER A 58 2.24 -9.26 4.66
CA SER A 58 3.36 -8.41 4.22
C SER A 58 4.19 -9.06 3.09
N GLU A 59 4.29 -10.39 3.08
CA GLU A 59 5.02 -11.16 2.06
C GLU A 59 4.43 -11.06 0.64
N PHE A 60 3.20 -10.55 0.50
CA PHE A 60 2.56 -10.34 -0.80
C PHE A 60 3.14 -9.12 -1.52
N PHE A 61 3.93 -8.31 -0.81
CA PHE A 61 4.28 -6.96 -1.21
C PHE A 61 5.78 -6.71 -1.13
N MET A 62 6.25 -5.82 -2.00
CA MET A 62 7.64 -5.37 -2.01
C MET A 62 7.70 -3.84 -2.13
N PRO A 63 8.58 -3.16 -1.36
CA PRO A 63 8.73 -1.72 -1.46
C PRO A 63 9.25 -1.30 -2.84
N VAL A 64 8.65 -0.25 -3.40
CA VAL A 64 9.08 0.34 -4.67
C VAL A 64 9.45 1.81 -4.53
N ALA A 65 10.60 2.17 -5.07
CA ALA A 65 11.03 3.55 -5.18
C ALA A 65 10.40 4.19 -6.42
N LEU A 66 9.41 5.05 -6.20
CA LEU A 66 8.75 5.78 -7.27
C LEU A 66 9.36 7.16 -7.49
N SER A 67 9.34 7.60 -8.75
CA SER A 67 9.60 9.00 -9.09
C SER A 67 8.55 9.91 -8.44
N ARG A 68 8.87 11.20 -8.29
CA ARG A 68 7.92 12.18 -7.74
C ARG A 68 6.61 12.21 -8.54
N SER A 69 6.70 12.23 -9.87
CA SER A 69 5.52 12.26 -10.74
C SER A 69 4.61 11.04 -10.56
N ALA A 70 5.17 9.85 -10.36
CA ALA A 70 4.39 8.65 -10.09
C ALA A 70 3.69 8.71 -8.72
N LYS A 71 4.38 9.22 -7.68
CA LYS A 71 3.79 9.42 -6.36
C LYS A 71 2.62 10.40 -6.41
N ASP A 72 2.77 11.49 -7.16
CA ASP A 72 1.71 12.50 -7.29
C ASP A 72 0.45 11.91 -7.93
N VAL A 73 0.58 11.06 -8.95
CA VAL A 73 -0.58 10.38 -9.58
C VAL A 73 -1.25 9.39 -8.61
N LEU A 74 -0.46 8.59 -7.89
CA LEU A 74 -0.96 7.55 -6.99
C LEU A 74 -1.46 8.08 -5.64
N SER A 75 -1.19 9.34 -5.30
CA SER A 75 -1.60 9.94 -4.01
C SER A 75 -2.93 10.70 -4.09
N VAL A 76 -3.58 10.72 -5.26
CA VAL A 76 -4.76 11.58 -5.57
C VAL A 76 -6.08 10.78 -5.63
N GLY A 77 -6.06 9.51 -5.24
CA GLY A 77 -7.28 8.73 -4.95
C GLY A 77 -7.94 9.17 -3.65
#